data_AF-A0A1W9K2W4-F1
#
_entry.id   AF-A0A1W9K2W4-F1
#
_cell.length_a   1.000
_cell.length_b   1.000
_cell.length_c   1.000
_cell.angle_alpha   90.00
_cell.angle_beta   90.00
_cell.angle_gamma   90.00
#
_symmetry.space_group_name_H-M   'P 1'
#
loop_
_entity.id
_entity.type
_entity.pdbx_description
1 polymer ?
#
loop_
_entity_poly.entity_id
_entity_poly.type
_entity_poly.pdbx_seq_one_letter_code
_entity_poly.pdbx_strand_id
1 'polypeptide(L)'
;MKTLLSLKIWLAVCLFAASTASSAGIIWESTDGNSNFISIGSGALPFPSGEMFGIFSANANLSSDAPVDTFTGVGSLTSASPFKLGLWTTSGWVGETGNSGLSSPNTFLLSFVKPNLITNNLSFLFGFDLKPAANQNPITAVPLPASVWFITSALLGFLYIGRSKQIV
;
A
#
# COMPACT_ATOMS: atom_id res chain seq x y z
N MET A 1 -11.24 36.57 11.18
CA MET A 1 -10.30 35.67 11.91
C MET A 1 -10.80 34.23 12.05
N LYS A 2 -12.10 33.99 12.36
CA LYS A 2 -12.63 32.62 12.56
C LYS A 2 -12.55 31.69 11.34
N THR A 3 -12.75 32.21 10.12
CA THR A 3 -12.66 31.45 8.85
C THR A 3 -11.24 31.04 8.46
N LEU A 4 -10.23 31.83 8.85
CA LEU A 4 -8.82 31.50 8.65
C LEU A 4 -8.34 30.39 9.58
N LEU A 5 -8.91 30.33 10.79
CA LEU A 5 -8.62 29.27 11.75
C LEU A 5 -9.25 27.94 11.29
N SER A 6 -10.50 27.96 10.81
CA SER A 6 -11.17 26.76 10.31
C SER A 6 -10.45 26.17 9.09
N LEU A 7 -10.01 26.99 8.14
CA LEU A 7 -9.27 26.52 6.95
C LEU A 7 -7.97 25.79 7.32
N LYS A 8 -7.21 26.32 8.30
CA LYS A 8 -5.97 25.69 8.78
C LYS A 8 -6.22 24.33 9.41
N ILE A 9 -7.28 24.21 10.22
CA ILE A 9 -7.66 22.95 10.87
C ILE A 9 -8.09 21.91 9.83
N TRP A 10 -8.95 22.30 8.88
CA TRP A 10 -9.38 21.39 7.81
C TRP A 10 -8.23 20.96 6.91
N LEU A 11 -7.29 21.85 6.60
CA LEU A 11 -6.09 21.51 5.85
C LEU A 11 -5.20 20.52 6.61
N ALA A 12 -5.03 20.69 7.92
CA ALA A 12 -4.28 19.77 8.76
C ALA A 12 -4.96 18.38 8.84
N VAL A 13 -6.30 18.33 8.89
CA VAL A 13 -7.07 17.09 8.85
C VAL A 13 -6.90 16.37 7.51
N CYS A 14 -6.95 17.10 6.39
CA CYS A 14 -6.68 16.54 5.07
C CYS A 14 -5.23 16.06 4.92
N LEU A 15 -4.26 16.77 5.53
CA LEU A 15 -2.86 16.34 5.56
C LEU A 15 -2.68 15.05 6.35
N PHE A 16 -3.34 14.95 7.50
CA PHE A 16 -3.32 13.75 8.34
C PHE A 16 -3.94 12.56 7.59
N ALA A 17 -5.10 12.76 6.95
CA ALA A 17 -5.76 11.72 6.16
C ALA A 17 -4.97 11.29 4.91
N ALA A 18 -4.25 12.22 4.25
CA ALA A 18 -3.39 11.88 3.11
C ALA A 18 -2.10 11.16 3.54
N SER A 19 -1.60 11.45 4.75
CA SER A 19 -0.38 10.83 5.28
C SER A 19 -0.55 9.35 5.63
N THR A 20 -1.78 8.88 5.85
CA THR A 20 -2.08 7.47 6.15
C THR A 20 -2.35 6.62 4.90
N ALA A 21 -2.50 7.21 3.71
CA ALA A 21 -2.94 6.50 2.50
C ALA A 21 -1.80 5.99 1.59
N SER A 22 -0.54 6.03 2.05
CA SER A 22 0.62 5.67 1.23
C SER A 22 1.46 4.58 1.91
N SER A 23 1.12 3.32 1.67
CA SER A 23 2.00 2.19 1.98
C SER A 23 1.94 1.15 0.86
N ALA A 24 2.60 1.45 -0.27
CA ALA A 24 2.91 0.43 -1.26
C ALA A 24 4.16 -0.34 -0.80
N GLY A 25 4.17 -1.66 -0.98
CA GLY A 25 5.32 -2.50 -0.65
C GLY A 25 5.55 -2.74 0.84
N ILE A 26 4.48 -2.87 1.63
CA ILE A 26 4.57 -3.33 3.03
C ILE A 26 5.28 -4.68 3.10
N ILE A 27 6.13 -4.82 4.11
CA ILE A 27 6.69 -6.10 4.52
C ILE A 27 5.72 -6.75 5.49
N TRP A 28 5.22 -7.93 5.13
CA TRP A 28 4.24 -8.69 5.90
C TRP A 28 4.92 -9.78 6.72
N GLU A 29 4.30 -10.14 7.84
CA GLU A 29 4.66 -11.27 8.68
C GLU A 29 3.38 -12.04 9.05
N SER A 30 3.52 -13.35 9.27
CA SER A 30 2.44 -14.18 9.84
C SER A 30 2.25 -13.82 11.33
N THR A 31 1.01 -13.88 11.85
CA THR A 31 0.76 -13.51 13.27
C THR A 31 1.03 -14.67 14.20
N ASP A 32 0.40 -15.82 13.94
CA ASP A 32 0.46 -16.98 14.83
C ASP A 32 0.38 -18.34 14.10
N GLY A 33 0.41 -18.37 12.77
CA GLY A 33 0.51 -19.61 12.01
C GLY A 33 0.86 -19.40 10.54
N ASN A 34 0.07 -20.03 9.67
CA ASN A 34 0.21 -19.92 8.23
C ASN A 34 -0.57 -18.70 7.73
N SER A 35 0.10 -17.80 7.01
CA SER A 35 -0.62 -16.80 6.23
C SER A 35 -1.33 -17.48 5.05
N ASN A 36 -2.61 -17.19 4.87
CA ASN A 36 -3.40 -17.75 3.78
C ASN A 36 -3.84 -16.65 2.82
N PHE A 37 -3.91 -16.99 1.55
CA PHE A 37 -4.16 -16.04 0.48
C PHE A 37 -5.24 -16.55 -0.46
N ILE A 38 -6.18 -15.68 -0.82
CA ILE A 38 -7.23 -15.96 -1.80
C ILE A 38 -7.31 -14.78 -2.76
N SER A 39 -6.99 -15.01 -4.03
CA SER A 39 -7.22 -14.04 -5.09
C SER A 39 -8.56 -14.30 -5.77
N ILE A 40 -9.34 -13.23 -5.95
CA ILE A 40 -10.66 -13.30 -6.57
C ILE A 40 -10.61 -12.56 -7.90
N GLY A 41 -11.05 -13.22 -8.98
CA GLY A 41 -11.09 -12.63 -10.30
C GLY A 41 -12.22 -11.59 -10.43
N SER A 42 -12.04 -10.62 -11.34
CA SER A 42 -13.05 -9.58 -11.64
C SER A 42 -14.27 -10.10 -12.41
N GLY A 43 -14.29 -11.37 -12.84
CA GLY A 43 -15.25 -11.91 -13.81
C GLY A 43 -16.56 -12.48 -13.22
N ALA A 44 -16.55 -13.01 -12.00
CA ALA A 44 -17.73 -13.43 -11.22
C ALA A 44 -17.25 -14.19 -9.97
N LEU A 45 -17.79 -13.86 -8.79
CA LEU A 45 -17.75 -14.75 -7.63
C LEU A 45 -18.40 -16.10 -8.04
N PRO A 46 -17.86 -17.27 -7.70
CA PRO A 46 -16.94 -17.56 -6.58
C PRO A 46 -15.55 -18.07 -7.01
N PHE A 47 -15.10 -17.83 -8.25
CA PHE A 47 -13.90 -18.50 -8.76
C PHE A 47 -12.61 -17.73 -8.42
N PRO A 48 -11.55 -18.44 -7.96
CA PRO A 48 -10.25 -17.84 -7.77
C PRO A 48 -9.72 -17.25 -9.09
N SER A 49 -8.93 -16.19 -8.99
CA SER A 49 -8.32 -15.58 -10.18
C SER A 49 -7.30 -16.54 -10.82
N GLY A 50 -7.11 -16.40 -12.13
CA GLY A 50 -5.99 -17.04 -12.84
C GLY A 50 -4.68 -16.25 -12.71
N GLU A 51 -4.60 -15.32 -11.76
CA GLU A 51 -3.45 -14.45 -11.59
C GLU A 51 -2.42 -15.13 -10.69
N MET A 52 -1.16 -15.01 -11.08
CA MET A 52 -0.05 -15.58 -10.33
C MET A 52 0.52 -14.54 -9.38
N PHE A 53 0.57 -14.90 -8.10
CA PHE A 53 1.20 -14.12 -7.05
C PHE A 53 2.50 -14.79 -6.64
N GLY A 54 3.46 -13.97 -6.22
CA GLY A 54 4.77 -14.39 -5.75
C GLY A 54 5.01 -13.91 -4.32
N ILE A 55 5.67 -14.75 -3.55
CA ILE A 55 6.13 -14.49 -2.20
C ILE A 55 7.63 -14.26 -2.28
N PHE A 56 8.07 -13.10 -1.83
CA PHE A 56 9.45 -12.66 -1.91
C PHE A 56 10.03 -12.48 -0.52
N SER A 57 11.35 -12.58 -0.40
CA SER A 57 12.00 -12.17 0.85
C SER A 57 11.76 -10.69 1.13
N ALA A 58 11.78 -10.29 2.41
CA ALA A 58 11.59 -8.90 2.84
C ALA A 58 12.45 -7.88 2.07
N ASN A 59 13.67 -8.27 1.70
CA ASN A 59 14.65 -7.40 1.05
C ASN A 59 14.69 -7.55 -0.48
N ALA A 60 13.83 -8.39 -1.05
CA ALA A 60 13.84 -8.64 -2.48
C ALA A 60 13.52 -7.38 -3.28
N ASN A 61 14.25 -7.22 -4.39
CA ASN A 61 13.89 -6.32 -5.47
C ASN A 61 13.01 -7.07 -6.48
N LEU A 62 11.71 -6.75 -6.52
CA LEU A 62 10.75 -7.42 -7.40
C LEU A 62 11.12 -7.33 -8.90
N SER A 63 11.93 -6.35 -9.30
CA SER A 63 12.34 -6.22 -10.71
C SER A 63 13.44 -7.18 -11.15
N SER A 64 14.20 -7.76 -10.22
CA SER A 64 15.38 -8.59 -10.51
C SER A 64 15.37 -9.94 -9.81
N ASP A 65 14.73 -10.04 -8.65
CA ASP A 65 14.84 -11.19 -7.78
C ASP A 65 13.72 -12.19 -8.10
N ALA A 66 14.01 -13.48 -7.93
CA ALA A 66 13.02 -14.53 -8.08
C ALA A 66 12.15 -14.62 -6.81
N PRO A 67 10.85 -14.95 -6.94
CA PRO A 67 10.03 -15.29 -5.79
C PRO A 67 10.57 -16.56 -5.12
N VAL A 68 10.44 -16.60 -3.79
CA VAL A 68 10.71 -17.79 -2.97
C VAL A 68 9.62 -18.85 -3.22
N ASP A 69 8.39 -18.40 -3.42
CA ASP A 69 7.25 -19.25 -3.74
C ASP A 69 6.23 -18.51 -4.61
N THR A 70 5.41 -19.24 -5.35
CA THR A 70 4.33 -18.66 -6.18
C THR A 70 3.05 -19.46 -6.05
N PHE A 71 1.92 -18.78 -6.22
CA PHE A 71 0.61 -19.42 -6.19
C PHE A 71 -0.37 -18.73 -7.15
N THR A 72 -1.39 -19.47 -7.56
CA THR A 72 -2.46 -18.99 -8.43
C THR A 72 -3.80 -19.25 -7.76
N GLY A 73 -4.61 -18.21 -7.59
CA GLY A 73 -5.93 -18.30 -6.98
C GLY A 73 -5.90 -18.46 -5.45
N VAL A 74 -5.32 -19.54 -4.92
CA VAL A 74 -5.23 -19.78 -3.47
C VAL A 74 -3.81 -20.19 -3.10
N GLY A 75 -3.29 -19.64 -2.00
CA GLY A 75 -1.95 -19.91 -1.51
C GLY A 75 -1.91 -19.97 0.02
N SER A 76 -0.89 -20.63 0.55
CA SER A 76 -0.59 -20.65 1.98
C SER A 76 0.91 -20.57 2.17
N LEU A 77 1.36 -19.75 3.12
CA LEU A 77 2.77 -19.61 3.46
C LEU A 77 2.97 -19.99 4.93
N THR A 78 3.83 -20.98 5.15
CA THR A 78 4.33 -21.29 6.49
C THR A 78 5.69 -20.62 6.66
N SER A 79 5.69 -19.36 7.06
CA SER A 79 6.94 -18.64 7.33
C SER A 79 6.79 -17.74 8.55
N ALA A 80 7.73 -17.87 9.49
CA ALA A 80 7.92 -16.90 10.56
C ALA A 80 8.74 -15.68 10.11
N SER A 81 9.35 -15.75 8.92
CA SER A 81 10.19 -14.70 8.37
C SER A 81 9.36 -13.67 7.58
N PRO A 82 9.65 -12.36 7.73
CA PRO A 82 9.01 -11.31 6.95
C PRO A 82 9.17 -11.48 5.44
N PHE A 83 8.14 -11.13 4.69
CA PHE A 83 8.04 -11.33 3.26
C PHE A 83 7.33 -10.18 2.54
N LYS A 84 7.51 -10.12 1.22
CA LYS A 84 6.79 -9.21 0.31
C LYS A 84 5.91 -10.00 -0.63
N LEU A 85 4.83 -9.37 -1.09
CA LEU A 85 3.93 -9.94 -2.08
C LEU A 85 4.10 -9.22 -3.41
N GLY A 86 4.10 -9.99 -4.49
CA GLY A 86 4.14 -9.48 -5.85
C GLY A 86 3.07 -10.13 -6.73
N LEU A 87 2.57 -9.37 -7.70
CA LEU A 87 1.70 -9.87 -8.77
C LEU A 87 2.53 -10.04 -10.04
N TRP A 88 2.39 -11.18 -10.72
CA TRP A 88 2.97 -11.38 -12.04
C TRP A 88 2.14 -10.66 -13.10
N THR A 89 2.81 -9.82 -13.89
CA THR A 89 2.21 -9.13 -15.05
C THR A 89 3.01 -9.46 -16.31
N THR A 90 2.47 -9.09 -17.47
CA THR A 90 3.19 -9.24 -18.76
C THR A 90 4.51 -8.47 -18.81
N SER A 91 4.66 -7.43 -17.99
CA SER A 91 5.88 -6.62 -17.84
C SER A 91 6.79 -7.04 -16.68
N GLY A 92 6.44 -8.09 -15.95
CA GLY A 92 7.19 -8.58 -14.78
C GLY A 92 6.41 -8.49 -13.46
N TRP A 93 7.12 -8.66 -12.34
CA TRP A 93 6.53 -8.59 -11.01
C TRP A 93 6.26 -7.15 -10.58
N VAL A 94 5.08 -6.93 -10.03
CA VAL A 94 4.69 -5.63 -9.46
C VAL A 94 4.32 -5.79 -7.99
N GLY A 95 4.71 -4.80 -7.19
CA GLY A 95 4.43 -4.80 -5.76
C GLY A 95 2.99 -4.40 -5.44
N GLU A 96 2.59 -4.69 -4.21
CA GLU A 96 1.35 -4.18 -3.64
C GLU A 96 1.28 -2.66 -3.75
N THR A 97 0.18 -2.15 -4.29
CA THR A 97 -0.08 -0.70 -4.44
C THR A 97 -0.85 -0.13 -3.26
N GLY A 98 -1.62 -0.94 -2.55
CA GLY A 98 -2.28 -0.55 -1.32
C GLY A 98 -2.98 -1.72 -0.62
N ASN A 99 -3.34 -1.50 0.63
CA ASN A 99 -3.99 -2.47 1.51
C ASN A 99 -5.13 -1.82 2.31
N SER A 100 -6.08 -2.65 2.73
CA SER A 100 -7.17 -2.27 3.63
C SER A 100 -7.39 -3.37 4.64
N GLY A 101 -7.33 -3.04 5.93
CA GLY A 101 -7.71 -3.97 7.00
C GLY A 101 -9.21 -4.25 6.96
N LEU A 102 -9.58 -5.53 7.05
CA LEU A 102 -10.97 -5.95 7.15
C LEU A 102 -11.41 -5.99 8.62
N SER A 103 -12.71 -6.18 8.86
CA SER A 103 -13.28 -6.24 10.22
C SER A 103 -12.77 -7.42 11.04
N SER A 104 -12.29 -8.47 10.37
CA SER A 104 -11.64 -9.61 11.00
C SER A 104 -10.18 -9.26 11.34
N PRO A 105 -9.68 -9.63 12.54
CA PRO A 105 -8.29 -9.38 12.90
C PRO A 105 -7.32 -10.03 11.90
N ASN A 106 -6.16 -9.39 11.70
CA ASN A 106 -5.06 -9.87 10.85
C ASN A 106 -5.51 -10.26 9.44
N THR A 107 -6.56 -9.62 8.94
CA THR A 107 -7.13 -9.90 7.62
C THR A 107 -7.10 -8.63 6.80
N PHE A 108 -6.53 -8.71 5.60
CA PHE A 108 -6.29 -7.57 4.73
C PHE A 108 -6.77 -7.85 3.32
N LEU A 109 -7.36 -6.83 2.70
CA LEU A 109 -7.55 -6.78 1.25
C LEU A 109 -6.38 -6.02 0.65
N LEU A 110 -5.60 -6.69 -0.16
CA LEU A 110 -4.44 -6.15 -0.85
C LEU A 110 -4.80 -5.87 -2.31
N SER A 111 -4.24 -4.80 -2.85
CA SER A 111 -4.51 -4.32 -4.21
C SER A 111 -3.21 -4.12 -4.98
N PHE A 112 -3.23 -4.53 -6.25
CA PHE A 112 -2.09 -4.46 -7.16
C PHE A 112 -2.52 -3.79 -8.46
N VAL A 113 -1.72 -2.83 -8.94
CA VAL A 113 -1.96 -2.18 -10.22
C VAL A 113 -1.12 -2.84 -11.30
N LYS A 114 -1.78 -3.35 -12.33
CA LYS A 114 -1.14 -3.79 -13.57
C LYS A 114 -0.76 -2.58 -14.40
N PRO A 115 0.55 -2.35 -14.64
CA PRO A 115 0.99 -1.24 -15.48
C PRO A 115 0.53 -1.47 -16.92
N ASN A 116 0.40 -0.38 -17.68
CA ASN A 116 0.06 -0.39 -19.11
C ASN A 116 -1.36 -0.88 -19.47
N LEU A 117 -2.26 -1.00 -18.47
CA LEU A 117 -3.69 -1.25 -18.68
C LEU A 117 -4.49 -0.01 -18.26
N ILE A 118 -5.44 0.41 -19.11
CA ILE A 118 -6.28 1.59 -18.89
C ILE A 118 -7.61 1.22 -18.20
N THR A 119 -8.05 -0.02 -18.35
CA THR A 119 -9.27 -0.57 -17.71
C THR A 119 -8.97 -1.93 -17.09
N ASN A 120 -9.70 -2.31 -16.04
CA ASN A 120 -9.51 -3.58 -15.30
C ASN A 120 -8.05 -3.84 -14.91
N ASN A 121 -7.35 -2.77 -14.52
CA ASN A 121 -5.93 -2.80 -14.17
C ASN A 121 -5.69 -3.12 -12.69
N LEU A 122 -6.73 -3.41 -11.92
CA LEU A 122 -6.62 -3.76 -10.51
C LEU A 122 -6.80 -5.26 -10.31
N SER A 123 -5.94 -5.81 -9.47
CA SER A 123 -5.99 -7.17 -8.97
C SER A 123 -6.11 -7.13 -7.45
N PHE A 124 -6.92 -8.04 -6.90
CA PHE A 124 -7.19 -8.11 -5.49
C PHE A 124 -6.72 -9.44 -4.90
N LEU A 125 -6.16 -9.37 -3.70
CA LEU A 125 -5.71 -10.52 -2.94
C LEU A 125 -6.20 -10.36 -1.49
N PHE A 126 -7.02 -11.29 -1.03
CA PHE A 126 -7.38 -11.40 0.37
C PHE A 126 -6.28 -12.17 1.09
N GLY A 127 -5.74 -11.55 2.13
CA GLY A 127 -4.75 -12.15 3.00
C GLY A 127 -5.31 -12.34 4.40
N PHE A 128 -5.07 -13.51 4.97
CA PHE A 128 -5.50 -13.92 6.30
C PHE A 128 -4.28 -14.29 7.13
N ASP A 129 -4.36 -14.02 8.44
CA ASP A 129 -3.22 -14.15 9.35
C ASP A 129 -1.99 -13.37 8.86
N LEU A 130 -2.20 -12.08 8.60
CA LEU A 130 -1.17 -11.13 8.20
C LEU A 130 -1.08 -10.00 9.21
N LYS A 131 0.13 -9.59 9.54
CA LYS A 131 0.44 -8.32 10.20
C LYS A 131 1.57 -7.61 9.48
N PRO A 132 1.63 -6.26 9.52
CA PRO A 132 2.83 -5.56 9.12
C PRO A 132 4.02 -5.99 9.98
N ALA A 133 5.14 -6.32 9.34
CA ALA A 133 6.39 -6.63 10.00
C ALA A 133 6.86 -5.49 10.91
N ALA A 134 7.52 -5.83 12.02
CA ALA A 134 8.06 -4.82 12.93
C ALA A 134 9.12 -3.92 12.25
N ASN A 135 9.85 -4.48 11.28
CA ASN A 135 10.80 -3.76 10.46
C ASN A 135 10.29 -3.63 9.02
N GLN A 136 10.09 -2.40 8.56
CA GLN A 136 9.64 -2.08 7.20
C GLN A 136 10.80 -1.66 6.27
N ASN A 137 12.06 -1.85 6.67
CA ASN A 137 13.26 -1.50 5.90
C ASN A 137 13.67 -2.67 4.96
N PRO A 138 13.99 -2.42 3.66
CA PRO A 138 13.94 -1.16 2.94
C PRO A 138 12.52 -0.72 2.69
N ILE A 139 12.17 0.46 3.24
CA ILE A 139 10.94 1.14 2.89
C ILE A 139 11.14 1.45 1.41
N THR A 140 10.39 0.79 0.52
CA THR A 140 10.18 1.33 -0.82
C THR A 140 9.34 2.57 -0.62
N ALA A 141 10.00 3.67 -0.23
CA ALA A 141 9.38 4.95 0.00
C ALA A 141 8.79 5.38 -1.33
N VAL A 142 7.50 5.09 -1.53
CA VAL A 142 6.75 5.67 -2.62
C VAL A 142 6.87 7.17 -2.44
N PRO A 143 7.36 7.90 -3.46
CA PRO A 143 7.39 9.35 -3.40
C PRO A 143 6.00 9.82 -3.01
N LEU A 144 5.91 10.55 -1.89
CA LEU A 144 4.65 11.09 -1.40
C LEU A 144 3.93 11.75 -2.58
N PRO A 145 2.61 11.53 -2.74
CA PRO A 145 1.86 12.10 -3.86
C PRO A 145 2.20 13.58 -4.04
N ALA A 146 2.31 14.05 -5.28
CA ALA A 146 2.69 15.44 -5.56
C ALA A 146 1.83 16.47 -4.81
N SER A 147 0.59 16.14 -4.48
CA SER A 147 -0.29 16.93 -3.61
C SER A 147 0.33 17.25 -2.26
N VAL A 148 1.06 16.33 -1.63
CA VAL A 148 1.75 16.57 -0.34
C VAL A 148 2.84 17.64 -0.50
N TRP A 149 3.55 17.65 -1.62
CA TRP A 149 4.56 18.66 -1.93
C TRP A 149 3.94 20.03 -2.24
N PHE A 150 2.86 20.07 -3.01
CA PHE A 150 2.14 21.32 -3.29
C PHE A 150 1.51 21.90 -2.03
N ILE A 151 0.95 21.07 -1.16
CA ILE A 151 0.32 21.54 0.08
C ILE A 151 1.35 21.96 1.12
N THR A 152 2.46 21.25 1.28
CA THR A 152 3.56 21.70 2.17
C THR A 152 4.14 23.03 1.71
N SER A 153 4.34 23.21 0.41
CA SER A 153 4.79 24.48 -0.18
C SER A 153 3.78 25.62 0.06
N ALA A 154 2.48 25.33 -0.12
CA ALA A 154 1.42 26.30 0.15
C ALA A 154 1.33 26.68 1.64
N LEU A 155 1.48 25.72 2.56
CA LEU A 155 1.49 25.96 4.00
C LEU A 155 2.68 26.83 4.42
N LEU A 156 3.88 26.53 3.92
CA LEU A 156 5.09 27.34 4.16
C LEU A 156 4.91 28.77 3.63
N GLY A 157 4.38 28.93 2.41
CA GLY A 157 4.04 30.24 1.86
C GLY A 157 3.03 31.01 2.72
N PHE A 158 2.01 30.31 3.24
CA PHE A 158 0.99 30.92 4.10
C PHE A 158 1.55 31.36 5.46
N LEU A 159 2.45 30.57 6.06
CA LEU A 159 3.15 30.93 7.30
C LEU A 159 4.12 32.10 7.09
N TYR A 160 4.82 32.12 5.95
CA TYR A 160 5.72 33.21 5.57
C TYR A 160 4.99 34.55 5.42
N ILE A 161 3.87 34.57 4.68
CA ILE A 161 3.05 35.78 4.50
C ILE A 161 2.34 36.19 5.81
N GLY A 162 2.02 35.23 6.68
CA GLY A 162 1.43 35.51 7.99
C GLY A 162 2.37 36.28 8.93
N ARG A 163 3.69 36.02 8.87
CA ARG A 163 4.69 36.73 9.69
C ARG A 163 4.91 38.19 9.27
N SER A 164 4.78 38.51 7.97
CA SER A 164 5.03 39.88 7.49
C SER A 164 3.92 40.87 7.82
N LYS A 165 2.77 40.42 8.35
CA LYS A 165 1.66 41.30 8.77
C LYS A 165 1.62 41.61 10.27
N GLN A 166 2.56 41.10 11.07
CA GLN A 166 2.66 41.37 12.52
C GLN A 166 3.71 42.42 12.90
N ILE A 167 4.33 43.09 11.92
CA ILE A 167 5.23 44.22 12.17
C ILE A 167 4.47 45.51 11.81
N VAL A 168 3.61 45.96 12.71
CA VAL A 168 3.26 47.38 12.97
C VAL A 168 3.02 47.51 14.46
#